data_AF-A0A951A8C5-F1
#
_entry.id   AF-A0A951A8C5-F1
#
_cell.length_a   1.000
_cell.length_b   1.000
_cell.length_c   1.000
_cell.angle_alpha   90.00
_cell.angle_beta   90.00
_cell.angle_gamma   90.00
#
_symmetry.space_group_name_H-M   'P 1'
#
loop_
_entity.id
_entity.type
_entity.pdbx_description
1 polymer ?
#
loop_
_entity_poly.entity_id
_entity_poly.type
_entity_poly.pdbx_seq_one_letter_code
_entity_poly.pdbx_strand_id
1 'polypeptide(L)'
;REAGFTDVRAEPVHREWRVREPREIIAAMARGTVRTAALIAAQSAAAVPAIEAAVARAAAEYRRGDGYAVPIVAILASGTKLFA
;
A
#
# COMPACT_ATOMS: atom_id res chain seq x y z
N ARG A 1 12.74 15.50 -16.69
CA ARG A 1 13.57 16.39 -17.53
C ARG A 1 13.95 17.67 -16.79
N GLU A 2 13.03 18.35 -16.11
CA GLU A 2 13.33 19.58 -15.33
C GLU A 2 14.39 19.39 -14.23
N ALA A 3 14.48 18.21 -13.61
CA ALA A 3 15.50 17.91 -12.60
C ALA A 3 16.90 17.57 -13.16
N GLY A 4 17.15 17.71 -14.48
CA GLY A 4 18.47 17.50 -15.09
C GLY A 4 18.88 16.04 -15.37
N PHE A 5 17.98 15.07 -15.16
CA PHE A 5 18.23 13.67 -15.54
C PHE A 5 18.01 13.43 -17.04
N THR A 6 18.87 12.59 -17.62
CA THR A 6 18.81 12.08 -19.01
C THR A 6 18.41 10.60 -19.02
N ASP A 7 18.10 10.01 -20.19
CA ASP A 7 17.59 8.61 -20.33
C ASP A 7 16.48 8.28 -19.32
N VAL A 8 15.52 9.21 -19.17
CA VAL A 8 14.45 9.07 -18.17
C VAL A 8 13.45 8.04 -18.65
N ARG A 9 13.18 7.04 -17.81
CA ARG A 9 12.14 6.03 -18.01
C ARG A 9 11.27 5.99 -16.77
N ALA A 10 9.99 5.73 -16.96
CA ALA A 10 9.06 5.48 -15.89
C ALA A 10 8.04 4.45 -16.37
N GLU A 11 7.79 3.43 -15.56
CA GLU A 11 6.84 2.37 -15.90
C GLU A 11 6.02 1.93 -14.68
N PRO A 12 4.74 1.57 -14.86
CA PRO A 12 3.94 0.98 -13.80
C PRO A 12 4.34 -0.48 -13.57
N VAL A 13 4.75 -0.78 -12.36
CA VAL A 13 5.05 -2.13 -11.90
C VAL A 13 3.86 -2.64 -11.08
N HIS A 14 3.11 -3.55 -11.69
CA HIS A 14 1.96 -4.21 -11.05
C HIS A 14 2.46 -5.36 -10.17
N ARG A 15 2.02 -5.40 -8.92
CA ARG A 15 2.33 -6.45 -7.94
C ARG A 15 1.09 -6.82 -7.15
N GLU A 16 1.21 -7.89 -6.40
CA GLU A 16 0.20 -8.31 -5.44
C GLU A 16 0.79 -8.21 -4.04
N TRP A 17 0.09 -7.50 -3.16
CA TRP A 17 0.38 -7.53 -1.74
C TRP A 17 -0.33 -8.71 -1.10
N ARG A 18 0.47 -9.67 -0.63
CA ARG A 18 -0.01 -10.89 0.02
C ARG A 18 -0.14 -10.67 1.52
N VAL A 19 -1.34 -10.90 2.02
CA VAL A 19 -1.66 -10.88 3.45
C VAL A 19 -2.49 -12.11 3.79
N ARG A 20 -2.30 -12.65 5.00
CA ARG A 20 -3.08 -13.81 5.46
C ARG A 20 -4.43 -13.37 5.99
N GLU A 21 -4.46 -12.26 6.69
CA GLU A 21 -5.66 -11.76 7.38
C GLU A 21 -5.91 -10.29 7.07
N PRO A 22 -7.17 -9.83 6.93
CA PRO A 22 -7.46 -8.43 6.62
C PRO A 22 -6.91 -7.44 7.67
N ARG A 23 -6.84 -7.86 8.94
CA ARG A 23 -6.23 -7.06 10.01
C ARG A 23 -4.75 -6.74 9.78
N GLU A 24 -4.04 -7.57 9.01
CA GLU A 24 -2.64 -7.32 8.66
C GLU A 24 -2.49 -6.06 7.79
N ILE A 25 -3.52 -5.72 6.99
CA ILE A 25 -3.56 -4.50 6.19
C ILE A 25 -3.57 -3.28 7.12
N ILE A 26 -4.45 -3.28 8.12
CA ILE A 26 -4.54 -2.18 9.11
C ILE A 26 -3.24 -2.07 9.90
N ALA A 27 -2.69 -3.21 10.35
CA ALA A 27 -1.43 -3.24 11.08
C ALA A 27 -0.24 -2.73 10.25
N ALA A 28 -0.20 -3.04 8.95
CA ALA A 28 0.81 -2.52 8.04
C ALA A 28 0.66 -1.02 7.80
N MET A 29 -0.57 -0.51 7.65
CA MET A 29 -0.82 0.93 7.53
C MET A 29 -0.43 1.70 8.79
N ALA A 30 -0.70 1.14 9.97
CA ALA A 30 -0.34 1.71 11.26
C ALA A 30 1.18 1.79 11.50
N ARG A 31 1.96 0.87 10.92
CA ARG A 31 3.44 0.86 11.06
C ARG A 31 4.17 1.51 9.88
N GLY A 32 3.58 1.48 8.69
CA GLY A 32 4.23 1.84 7.43
C GLY A 32 3.93 3.25 6.94
N THR A 33 3.04 3.99 7.60
CA THR A 33 2.65 5.33 7.17
C THR A 33 2.51 6.27 8.37
N VAL A 34 2.79 7.56 8.20
CA VAL A 34 2.62 8.54 9.29
C VAL A 34 1.16 8.98 9.40
N ARG A 35 0.56 9.41 8.29
CA ARG A 35 -0.79 9.99 8.30
C ARG A 35 -1.89 8.95 8.59
N THR A 36 -1.82 7.78 7.97
CA THR A 36 -2.83 6.74 8.21
C THR A 36 -2.66 6.13 9.60
N ALA A 37 -1.44 6.01 10.13
CA ALA A 37 -1.23 5.62 11.52
C ALA A 37 -1.88 6.58 12.51
N ALA A 38 -1.71 7.90 12.32
CA ALA A 38 -2.39 8.90 13.15
C ALA A 38 -3.92 8.80 13.03
N LEU A 39 -4.44 8.59 11.82
CA LEU A 39 -5.88 8.39 11.59
C LEU A 39 -6.43 7.15 12.33
N ILE A 40 -5.70 6.03 12.28
CA ILE A 40 -6.05 4.78 12.96
C ILE A 40 -5.98 4.97 14.48
N ALA A 41 -4.93 5.63 14.99
CA ALA A 41 -4.73 5.88 16.42
C ALA A 41 -5.80 6.81 17.01
N ALA A 42 -6.39 7.69 16.20
CA ALA A 42 -7.48 8.58 16.61
C ALA A 42 -8.85 7.87 16.74
N GLN A 43 -8.97 6.61 16.30
CA GLN A 43 -10.23 5.87 16.40
C GLN A 43 -10.48 5.40 17.84
N SER A 44 -11.74 5.45 18.26
CA SER A 44 -12.12 4.85 19.54
C SER A 44 -11.97 3.33 19.49
N ALA A 45 -11.68 2.71 20.64
CA ALA A 45 -11.59 1.25 20.74
C ALA A 45 -12.88 0.54 20.28
N ALA A 46 -14.05 1.18 20.47
CA ALA A 46 -15.34 0.66 20.01
C ALA A 46 -15.51 0.70 18.48
N ALA A 47 -14.80 1.58 17.77
CA ALA A 47 -14.88 1.68 16.31
C ALA A 47 -13.98 0.67 15.58
N VAL A 48 -12.92 0.18 16.24
CA VAL A 48 -11.92 -0.73 15.62
C VAL A 48 -12.56 -1.97 15.00
N PRO A 49 -13.47 -2.72 15.66
CA PRO A 49 -14.08 -3.90 15.06
C PRO A 49 -14.87 -3.60 13.77
N ALA A 50 -15.54 -2.45 13.70
CA ALA A 50 -16.27 -2.04 12.51
C ALA A 50 -15.34 -1.70 11.34
N ILE A 51 -14.18 -1.09 11.64
CA ILE A 51 -13.13 -0.80 10.65
C ILE A 51 -12.52 -2.10 10.12
N GLU A 52 -12.18 -3.04 11.01
CA GLU A 52 -11.66 -4.36 10.62
C GLU A 52 -12.66 -5.11 9.72
N ALA A 53 -13.94 -5.10 10.08
CA ALA A 53 -14.98 -5.72 9.26
C ALA A 53 -15.13 -5.03 7.89
N ALA A 54 -15.00 -3.71 7.83
CA ALA A 54 -15.03 -2.97 6.56
C ALA A 54 -13.84 -3.31 5.67
N VAL A 55 -12.63 -3.38 6.22
CA VAL A 55 -11.42 -3.81 5.50
C VAL A 55 -11.56 -5.25 5.01
N ALA A 56 -12.09 -6.16 5.84
CA ALA A 56 -12.34 -7.54 5.46
C ALA A 56 -13.35 -7.68 4.30
N ARG A 57 -14.42 -6.88 4.31
CA ARG A 57 -15.40 -6.84 3.20
C ARG A 57 -14.77 -6.33 1.91
N ALA A 58 -13.98 -5.25 1.99
CA ALA A 58 -13.29 -4.71 0.83
C ALA A 58 -12.25 -5.69 0.26
N ALA A 59 -11.48 -6.36 1.13
CA ALA A 59 -10.47 -7.32 0.73
C ALA A 59 -11.06 -8.62 0.14
N ALA A 60 -12.35 -8.90 0.37
CA ALA A 60 -12.98 -10.17 -0.01
C ALA A 60 -12.88 -10.47 -1.52
N GLU A 61 -12.89 -9.45 -2.38
CA GLU A 61 -12.73 -9.63 -3.83
C GLU A 61 -11.34 -10.15 -4.23
N TYR A 62 -10.35 -9.98 -3.35
CA TYR A 62 -8.95 -10.38 -3.57
C TYR A 62 -8.58 -11.68 -2.86
N ARG A 63 -9.56 -12.43 -2.36
CA ARG A 63 -9.30 -13.70 -1.67
C ARG A 63 -8.67 -14.71 -2.62
N ARG A 64 -7.55 -15.29 -2.19
CA ARG A 64 -6.82 -16.31 -2.95
C ARG A 64 -6.23 -17.33 -1.98
N GLY A 65 -6.70 -18.58 -2.07
CA GLY A 65 -6.28 -19.64 -1.16
C GLY A 65 -6.65 -19.32 0.29
N ASP A 66 -5.68 -19.42 1.18
CA ASP A 66 -5.78 -19.17 2.63
C ASP A 66 -5.60 -17.69 3.02
N GLY A 67 -5.45 -16.79 2.04
CA GLY A 67 -5.25 -15.36 2.29
C GLY A 67 -5.79 -14.47 1.18
N TYR A 68 -5.12 -13.36 0.96
CA TYR A 68 -5.52 -12.31 0.03
C TYR A 68 -4.33 -11.88 -0.83
N ALA A 69 -4.62 -11.56 -2.09
CA ALA A 69 -3.65 -11.03 -3.05
C ALA A 69 -4.17 -9.68 -3.56
N VAL A 70 -3.95 -8.62 -2.78
CA VAL A 70 -4.46 -7.26 -3.08
C VAL A 70 -3.58 -6.62 -4.16
N PRO A 71 -4.12 -6.18 -5.31
CA PRO A 71 -3.36 -5.47 -6.33
C PRO A 71 -2.73 -4.20 -5.77
N ILE A 72 -1.44 -4.01 -6.05
CA ILE A 72 -0.71 -2.80 -5.74
C ILE A 72 0.14 -2.40 -6.95
N VAL A 73 0.24 -1.11 -7.20
CA VAL A 73 1.02 -0.56 -8.31
C VAL A 73 2.04 0.42 -7.76
N ALA A 74 3.29 0.27 -8.19
CA ALA A 74 4.33 1.27 -8.00
C ALA A 74 4.72 1.85 -9.36
N ILE A 75 5.17 3.11 -9.39
CA ILE A 75 5.85 3.66 -10.55
C ILE A 75 7.36 3.48 -10.32
N LEU A 76 8.00 2.67 -11.15
CA LEU A 76 9.45 2.56 -11.17
C LEU A 76 9.99 3.58 -12.16
N ALA A 77 10.72 4.57 -11.66
CA ALA A 77 11.34 5.60 -12.47
C ALA A 77 12.87 5.55 -12.34
N SER A 78 13.56 5.75 -13.45
CA SER A 78 15.03 5.82 -13.52
C SER A 78 15.47 6.98 -14.41
N GLY A 79 16.69 7.45 -14.20
CA GLY A 79 17.33 8.44 -15.04
C GLY A 79 18.81 8.56 -14.69
N THR A 80 19.60 9.00 -15.65
CA THR A 80 21.06 9.14 -15.54
C THR A 80 21.42 10.60 -15.30
N LYS A 81 22.22 10.86 -14.26
CA LYS A 81 22.85 12.16 -14.04
C LYS A 81 24.17 12.19 -14.79
N LEU A 82 24.33 13.15 -15.70
CA LEU A 82 25.62 13.43 -16.31
C LEU A 82 26.45 14.26 -15.33
N PHE A 83 27.63 13.77 -14.98
CA PHE A 83 28.66 14.56 -14.34
C PHE A 83 29.57 15.06 -15.47
N ALA A 84 29.63 16.38 -15.64
CA ALA A 84 30.63 17.04 -16.46
C ALA A 84 31.86 17.37 -15.60
#